data_AF-A0A958Q6V2-F1
#
_entry.id   AF-A0A958Q6V2-F1
#
_cell.length_a   1.000
_cell.length_b   1.000
_cell.length_c   1.000
_cell.angle_alpha   90.00
_cell.angle_beta   90.00
_cell.angle_gamma   90.00
#
_symmetry.space_group_name_H-M   'P 1'
#
loop_
_entity.id
_entity.type
_entity.pdbx_description
1 polymer ?
#
loop_
_entity_poly.entity_id
_entity_poly.type
_entity_poly.pdbx_seq_one_letter_code
_entity_poly.pdbx_strand_id
1 'polypeptide(L)'
;MNDQPIFDKAGALERVEDDTELFFELIEMFFEDYDEQVTSIQSAISSSAAKELEETAHSIKSALGNIGAMKAYSLAYELEKLGREGSPNEGADLLGQLKESISLFQEEVESFRSSL
;
A
#
# COMPACT_ATOMS: atom_id res chain seq x y z
N MET A 1 -7.20 -13.79 -10.79
CA MET A 1 -5.88 -13.13 -10.82
C MET A 1 -6.14 -11.65 -10.61
N ASN A 2 -5.70 -11.05 -9.50
CA ASN A 2 -5.83 -9.61 -9.28
C ASN A 2 -4.79 -8.90 -10.16
N ASP A 3 -5.20 -8.61 -11.40
CA ASP A 3 -4.44 -7.90 -12.43
C ASP A 3 -4.63 -6.38 -12.28
N GLN A 4 -4.35 -5.90 -11.07
CA GLN A 4 -4.46 -4.47 -10.74
C GLN A 4 -3.20 -3.75 -11.22
N PRO A 5 -3.33 -2.54 -11.78
CA PRO A 5 -2.17 -1.77 -12.21
C PRO A 5 -1.28 -1.42 -11.01
N ILE A 6 0.02 -1.24 -11.24
CA ILE A 6 0.95 -0.75 -10.22
C ILE A 6 0.51 0.65 -9.78
N PHE A 7 0.33 1.55 -10.75
CA PHE A 7 -0.10 2.92 -10.54
C PHE A 7 -1.32 3.28 -11.40
N ASP A 8 -2.46 3.59 -10.76
CA ASP A 8 -3.59 4.27 -11.40
C ASP A 8 -3.38 5.79 -11.37
N LYS A 9 -2.51 6.26 -12.26
CA LYS A 9 -2.17 7.69 -12.39
C LYS A 9 -3.39 8.57 -12.65
N ALA A 10 -4.26 8.16 -13.56
CA ALA A 10 -5.41 8.96 -13.95
C ALA A 10 -6.37 9.14 -12.78
N GLY A 11 -6.73 8.05 -12.09
CA GLY A 11 -7.58 8.13 -10.91
C GLY A 11 -6.91 8.86 -9.75
N ALA A 12 -5.59 8.73 -9.59
CA ALA A 12 -4.86 9.45 -8.54
C ALA A 12 -4.89 10.97 -8.74
N LEU A 13 -4.64 11.44 -9.97
CA LEU A 13 -4.68 12.87 -10.30
C LEU A 13 -6.10 13.44 -10.25
N GLU A 14 -7.12 12.68 -10.65
CA GLU A 14 -8.52 13.11 -10.54
C GLU A 14 -8.92 13.43 -9.10
N ARG A 15 -8.41 12.67 -8.11
CA ARG A 15 -8.70 12.88 -6.68
C ARG A 15 -8.12 14.19 -6.12
N VAL A 16 -7.10 14.72 -6.77
CA VAL A 16 -6.43 15.97 -6.39
C VAL A 16 -6.69 17.10 -7.40
N GLU A 17 -7.74 16.97 -8.23
CA GLU A 17 -8.11 17.98 -9.23
C GLU A 17 -6.95 18.36 -10.18
N ASP A 18 -6.17 17.35 -10.61
CA ASP A 18 -4.96 17.48 -11.44
C ASP A 18 -3.81 18.31 -10.81
N ASP A 19 -3.87 18.57 -9.50
CA ASP A 19 -2.79 19.21 -8.75
C ASP A 19 -1.64 18.22 -8.49
N THR A 20 -0.62 18.29 -9.35
CA THR A 20 0.56 17.43 -9.26
C THR A 20 1.43 17.72 -8.03
N GLU A 21 1.43 18.95 -7.51
CA GLU A 21 2.19 19.27 -6.29
C GLU A 21 1.54 18.58 -5.10
N LEU A 22 0.22 18.74 -4.94
CA LEU A 22 -0.55 18.04 -3.92
C LEU A 22 -0.43 16.52 -4.03
N PHE A 23 -0.42 15.98 -5.25
CA PHE A 23 -0.22 14.55 -5.47
C PHE A 23 1.11 14.05 -4.87
N PHE A 24 2.22 14.74 -5.13
CA PHE A 24 3.52 14.35 -4.60
C PHE A 24 3.60 14.55 -3.08
N GLU A 25 2.97 15.58 -2.52
CA GLU A 25 2.86 15.76 -1.06
C GLU A 25 2.16 14.56 -0.40
N LEU A 26 1.07 14.06 -0.98
CA LEU A 26 0.38 12.87 -0.47
C LEU A 26 1.27 11.62 -0.49
N ILE A 27 2.10 11.47 -1.52
CA ILE A 27 3.05 10.37 -1.63
C ILE A 27 4.17 10.48 -0.59
N GLU A 28 4.72 11.68 -0.42
CA GLU A 28 5.77 11.94 0.58
C GLU A 28 5.24 11.61 1.98
N MET A 29 4.05 12.10 2.35
CA MET A 29 3.40 11.76 3.63
C MET A 29 3.17 10.25 3.82
N PHE A 30 2.79 9.53 2.76
CA PHE A 30 2.66 8.07 2.85
C PHE A 30 3.99 7.39 3.20
N PHE A 31 5.10 7.82 2.59
CA PHE A 31 6.40 7.20 2.82
C PHE A 31 7.05 7.58 4.15
N GLU A 32 6.62 8.66 4.80
CA GLU A 32 7.03 9.00 6.17
C GLU A 32 6.62 7.91 7.19
N ASP A 33 5.42 7.35 7.04
CA ASP A 33 4.87 6.32 7.95
C ASP A 33 5.09 4.88 7.46
N TYR A 34 5.52 4.70 6.21
CA TYR A 34 5.55 3.40 5.52
C TYR A 34 6.40 2.35 6.26
N ASP A 35 7.62 2.70 6.66
CA ASP A 35 8.55 1.77 7.30
C ASP A 35 8.02 1.25 8.64
N GLU A 36 7.36 2.14 9.41
CA GLU A 36 6.70 1.77 10.67
C GLU A 36 5.52 0.82 10.41
N GLN A 37 4.65 1.15 9.46
CA GLN A 37 3.48 0.32 9.13
C GLN A 37 3.89 -1.08 8.65
N VAL A 38 4.90 -1.18 7.79
CA VAL A 38 5.41 -2.46 7.31
C VAL A 38 6.05 -3.28 8.43
N THR A 39 6.76 -2.64 9.36
CA THR A 39 7.34 -3.30 10.53
C THR A 39 6.26 -3.83 11.45
N SER A 40 5.17 -3.07 11.66
CA SER A 40 4.01 -3.49 12.44
C SER A 40 3.29 -4.68 11.79
N ILE A 41 3.07 -4.67 10.47
CA ILE A 41 2.50 -5.81 9.75
C ILE A 41 3.39 -7.06 9.89
N GLN A 42 4.71 -6.91 9.70
CA GLN A 42 5.66 -8.01 9.86
C GLN A 42 5.63 -8.60 11.27
N SER A 43 5.52 -7.74 12.29
CA SER A 43 5.42 -8.13 13.70
C SER A 43 4.12 -8.86 13.98
N ALA A 44 2.99 -8.33 13.50
CA ALA A 44 1.67 -8.94 13.66
C ALA A 44 1.57 -10.34 13.02
N ILE A 45 2.18 -10.52 11.85
CA ILE A 45 2.31 -11.85 11.21
C ILE A 45 3.15 -12.79 12.09
N SER A 46 4.28 -12.32 12.61
CA SER A 46 5.22 -13.16 13.37
C SER A 46 4.71 -13.53 14.76
N SER A 47 3.90 -12.68 15.38
CA SER A 47 3.29 -12.87 16.71
C SER A 47 1.89 -13.48 16.65
N SER A 48 1.39 -13.78 15.45
CA SER A 48 0.00 -14.20 15.21
C SER A 48 -1.05 -13.20 15.75
N ALA A 49 -0.75 -11.90 15.78
CA ALA A 49 -1.65 -10.86 16.25
C ALA A 49 -2.65 -10.45 15.16
N ALA A 50 -3.73 -11.24 15.02
CA ALA A 50 -4.75 -11.08 13.98
C ALA A 50 -5.37 -9.67 13.95
N LYS A 51 -5.67 -9.10 15.12
CA LYS A 51 -6.29 -7.78 15.24
C LYS A 51 -5.36 -6.64 14.79
N GLU A 52 -4.09 -6.75 15.17
CA GLU A 52 -3.06 -5.79 14.78
C GLU A 52 -2.79 -5.83 13.27
N LEU A 53 -2.78 -7.05 12.69
CA LEU A 53 -2.69 -7.22 11.25
C LEU A 53 -3.87 -6.57 10.52
N GLU A 54 -5.11 -6.84 10.97
CA GLU A 54 -6.31 -6.23 10.39
C GLU A 54 -6.21 -4.69 10.37
N GLU A 55 -5.92 -4.08 11.52
CA GLU A 55 -5.94 -2.63 11.68
C GLU A 55 -4.83 -1.95 10.89
N THR A 56 -3.61 -2.50 10.96
CA THR A 56 -2.47 -1.92 10.24
C THR A 56 -2.63 -2.09 8.73
N ALA A 57 -3.09 -3.26 8.28
CA ALA A 57 -3.38 -3.52 6.86
C ALA A 57 -4.52 -2.63 6.34
N HIS A 58 -5.55 -2.36 7.16
CA HIS A 58 -6.62 -1.44 6.80
C HIS A 58 -6.13 0.00 6.62
N SER A 59 -5.25 0.47 7.51
CA SER A 59 -4.66 1.81 7.45
C SER A 59 -3.83 1.99 6.18
N ILE A 60 -2.84 1.10 5.96
CA ILE A 60 -1.97 1.19 4.78
C ILE A 60 -2.76 1.06 3.48
N LYS A 61 -3.76 0.17 3.42
CA LYS A 61 -4.66 0.02 2.27
C LYS A 61 -5.35 1.35 1.94
N SER A 62 -5.85 2.06 2.95
CA SER A 62 -6.56 3.33 2.73
C SER A 62 -5.64 4.39 2.13
N ALA A 63 -4.41 4.50 2.64
CA ALA A 63 -3.42 5.42 2.10
C ALA A 63 -3.01 5.07 0.65
N LEU A 64 -2.77 3.78 0.37
CA LEU A 64 -2.45 3.29 -0.98
C LEU A 64 -3.57 3.60 -1.99
N GLY A 65 -4.84 3.54 -1.56
CA GLY A 65 -5.98 3.89 -2.39
C GLY A 65 -6.06 5.38 -2.75
N ASN A 66 -5.59 6.25 -1.85
CA ASN A 66 -5.55 7.70 -2.09
C ASN A 66 -4.49 8.08 -3.13
N ILE A 67 -3.32 7.42 -3.09
CA ILE A 67 -2.20 7.70 -4.00
C ILE A 67 -2.24 6.86 -5.29
N GLY A 68 -3.24 6.00 -5.47
CA GLY A 68 -3.44 5.20 -6.69
C GLY A 68 -2.51 3.99 -6.82
N ALA A 69 -1.90 3.51 -5.73
CA ALA A 69 -1.05 2.32 -5.72
C ALA A 69 -1.89 1.02 -5.73
N MET A 70 -2.59 0.73 -6.83
CA MET A 70 -3.71 -0.23 -6.86
C MET A 70 -3.31 -1.69 -6.65
N LYS A 71 -2.13 -2.10 -7.13
CA LYS A 71 -1.59 -3.44 -6.86
C LYS A 71 -1.29 -3.62 -5.37
N ALA A 72 -0.62 -2.65 -4.77
CA ALA A 72 -0.30 -2.64 -3.34
C ALA A 72 -1.58 -2.59 -2.49
N TYR A 73 -2.55 -1.75 -2.87
CA TYR A 73 -3.87 -1.68 -2.24
C TYR A 73 -4.52 -3.07 -2.14
N SER A 74 -4.47 -3.83 -3.23
CA SER A 74 -5.10 -5.15 -3.29
C SER A 74 -4.39 -6.17 -2.39
N LEU A 75 -3.07 -6.11 -2.30
CA LEU A 75 -2.28 -6.96 -1.41
C LEU A 75 -2.52 -6.61 0.07
N ALA A 76 -2.57 -5.31 0.39
CA ALA A 76 -2.95 -4.84 1.72
C ALA A 76 -4.36 -5.27 2.11
N TYR A 77 -5.30 -5.28 1.16
CA TYR A 77 -6.65 -5.79 1.39
C TYR A 77 -6.69 -7.29 1.69
N GLU A 78 -5.87 -8.11 1.03
CA GLU A 78 -5.76 -9.54 1.38
C GLU A 78 -5.13 -9.74 2.77
N LEU A 79 -4.13 -8.94 3.15
CA LEU A 79 -3.59 -8.95 4.52
C LEU A 79 -4.64 -8.56 5.57
N GLU A 80 -5.47 -7.56 5.29
CA GLU A 80 -6.59 -7.16 6.14
C GLU A 80 -7.57 -8.33 6.34
N LYS A 81 -7.89 -9.07 5.27
CA LYS A 81 -8.75 -10.26 5.35
C LYS A 81 -8.14 -11.34 6.23
N LEU A 82 -6.84 -11.65 6.07
CA LEU A 82 -6.17 -12.63 6.92
C LEU A 82 -6.24 -12.26 8.41
N GLY A 83 -6.12 -10.96 8.73
CA GLY A 83 -6.35 -10.45 10.08
C GLY A 83 -7.78 -10.71 10.56
N ARG A 84 -8.79 -10.40 9.73
CA ARG A 84 -10.22 -10.63 10.04
C ARG A 84 -10.57 -12.11 10.21
N GLU A 85 -9.94 -12.98 9.44
CA GLU A 85 -10.19 -14.42 9.44
C GLU A 85 -9.43 -15.14 10.56
N GLY A 86 -8.51 -14.47 11.25
CA GLY A 86 -7.71 -15.06 12.31
C GLY A 86 -6.54 -15.91 11.82
N SER A 87 -6.10 -15.70 10.57
CA SER A 87 -4.99 -16.42 9.92
C SER A 87 -3.78 -15.52 9.59
N PRO A 88 -3.27 -14.69 10.53
CA PRO A 88 -2.17 -13.76 10.24
C PRO A 88 -0.87 -14.45 9.79
N ASN A 89 -0.65 -15.70 10.19
CA ASN A 89 0.56 -16.46 9.85
C ASN A 89 0.67 -16.79 8.35
N GLU A 90 -0.42 -16.70 7.60
CA GLU A 90 -0.45 -16.92 6.15
C GLU A 90 0.00 -15.66 5.37
N GLY A 91 0.19 -14.52 6.05
CA GLY A 91 0.45 -13.23 5.42
C GLY A 91 1.89 -12.97 4.96
N ALA A 92 2.85 -13.86 5.26
CA ALA A 92 4.26 -13.61 4.99
C ALA A 92 4.56 -13.40 3.49
N ASP A 93 3.97 -14.22 2.62
CA ASP A 93 4.13 -14.10 1.17
C ASP A 93 3.45 -12.84 0.62
N LEU A 94 2.25 -12.53 1.12
CA LEU A 94 1.54 -11.29 0.75
C LEU A 94 2.29 -10.03 1.17
N LEU A 95 2.96 -10.04 2.34
CA LEU A 95 3.80 -8.93 2.77
C LEU A 95 5.03 -8.77 1.86
N GLY A 96 5.63 -9.88 1.40
CA GLY A 96 6.71 -9.85 0.41
C GLY A 96 6.26 -9.20 -0.90
N GLN A 97 5.13 -9.65 -1.43
CA GLN A 97 4.52 -9.07 -2.64
C GLN A 97 4.13 -7.60 -2.45
N LEU A 98 3.62 -7.21 -1.27
CA LEU A 98 3.26 -5.83 -0.95
C LEU A 98 4.49 -4.92 -1.06
N LYS A 99 5.59 -5.29 -0.42
CA LYS A 99 6.86 -4.56 -0.46
C LYS A 99 7.38 -4.39 -1.88
N GLU A 100 7.34 -5.46 -2.68
CA GLU A 100 7.75 -5.43 -4.09
C GLU A 100 6.86 -4.49 -4.91
N SER A 101 5.54 -4.57 -4.74
CA SER A 101 4.61 -3.71 -5.46
C SER A 101 4.76 -2.22 -5.11
N ILE A 102 5.17 -1.91 -3.87
CA ILE A 102 5.44 -0.53 -3.43
C ILE A 102 6.75 -0.03 -4.04
N SER A 103 7.79 -0.87 -4.13
CA SER A 103 9.03 -0.52 -4.84
C SER A 103 8.76 -0.19 -6.30
N LEU A 104 7.95 -1.01 -6.99
CA LEU A 104 7.57 -0.75 -8.38
C LEU A 104 6.73 0.53 -8.52
N PHE A 105 5.83 0.80 -7.57
CA PHE A 105 5.07 2.04 -7.54
C PHE A 105 5.97 3.28 -7.39
N GLN A 106 7.00 3.21 -6.52
CA GLN A 106 7.99 4.30 -6.39
C GLN A 106 8.71 4.57 -7.70
N GLU A 107 9.12 3.52 -8.43
CA GLU A 107 9.77 3.67 -9.73
C GLU A 107 8.85 4.34 -10.77
N GLU A 108 7.57 3.97 -10.82
CA GLU A 108 6.60 4.59 -11.73
C GLU A 108 6.30 6.06 -11.37
N VAL A 109 6.24 6.38 -10.07
CA VAL A 109 6.07 7.76 -9.59
C VAL A 109 7.28 8.63 -9.95
N GLU A 110 8.50 8.14 -9.75
CA GLU A 110 9.73 8.87 -10.12
C GLU A 110 9.85 9.06 -11.63
N SER A 111 9.48 8.04 -12.41
CA SER A 111 9.41 8.16 -13.87
C SER A 111 8.39 9.20 -14.31
N PHE A 112 7.23 9.25 -13.65
CA PHE A 112 6.22 10.27 -13.90
C PHE A 112 6.74 11.67 -13.52
N ARG A 113 7.32 11.85 -12.34
CA ARG A 113 7.90 13.13 -11.88
C ARG A 113 8.95 13.68 -12.85
N SER A 114 9.79 12.80 -13.38
CA SER A 114 10.83 13.16 -14.36
C SER A 114 10.30 13.52 -15.76
N SER A 115 9.02 13.23 -16.03
CA SER A 115 8.36 13.48 -17.31
C SER A 115 7.50 14.75 -17.36
N LEU A 116 7.36 15.44 -16.22
CA LEU A 116 6.73 16.75 -16.09
C LEU A 116 7.69 17.86 -16.54
#